data_AF-A0A520C6C4-F1
#
_entry.id   AF-A0A520C6C4-F1
#
_cell.length_a   1.000
_cell.length_b   1.000
_cell.length_c   1.000
_cell.angle_alpha   90.00
_cell.angle_beta   90.00
_cell.angle_gamma   90.00
#
_symmetry.space_group_name_H-M   'P 1'
#
loop_
_entity.id
_entity.type
_entity.pdbx_description
1 polymer ?
#
loop_
_entity_poly.entity_id
_entity_poly.type
_entity_poly.pdbx_seq_one_letter_code
_entity_poly.pdbx_strand_id
1 'polypeptide(L)'
;GYLFKIKGTKGSVNLLPDTGVFYPEKERAKELGIVDGVTGATKLVINKDGGIPILDEPTKDGTFYALEDFYKAITEGKPTASNIKTGTQASICVAMCNEAIYSGNKQLWKQEYF
;
A
#
# COMPACT_ATOMS: atom_id res chain seq x y z
N GLY A 1 1.96 17.35 -0.68
CA GLY A 1 1.42 15.98 -0.76
C GLY A 1 1.05 15.68 -2.19
N TYR A 2 1.07 14.40 -2.59
CA TYR A 2 0.67 13.96 -3.92
C TYR A 2 -0.68 13.24 -3.82
N LEU A 3 -1.53 13.45 -4.83
CA LEU A 3 -2.78 12.70 -5.01
C LEU A 3 -2.58 11.79 -6.22
N PHE A 4 -2.64 10.48 -6.00
CA PHE A 4 -2.72 9.52 -7.10
C PHE A 4 -4.18 9.29 -7.45
N LYS A 5 -4.51 9.43 -8.74
CA LYS A 5 -5.86 9.14 -9.25
C LYS A 5 -5.76 8.10 -10.36
N ILE A 6 -6.29 6.92 -10.09
CA ILE A 6 -6.35 5.80 -11.02
C ILE A 6 -7.77 5.71 -11.55
N LYS A 7 -7.95 5.80 -12.86
CA LYS A 7 -9.27 5.67 -13.50
C LYS A 7 -9.34 4.35 -14.26
N GLY A 8 -10.48 3.67 -14.14
CA GLY A 8 -10.77 2.47 -14.91
C GLY A 8 -12.24 2.41 -15.31
N THR A 9 -12.62 1.35 -16.01
CA THR A 9 -13.99 1.13 -16.49
C THR A 9 -15.01 0.81 -15.39
N LYS A 10 -14.52 0.49 -14.18
CA LYS A 10 -15.33 0.11 -13.01
C LYS A 10 -15.44 1.22 -11.95
N GLY A 11 -14.78 2.35 -12.18
CA GLY A 11 -14.71 3.48 -11.25
C GLY A 11 -13.31 4.09 -11.18
N SER A 12 -13.09 4.93 -10.18
CA SER A 12 -11.79 5.55 -9.93
C SER A 12 -11.32 5.38 -8.49
N VAL A 13 -10.01 5.30 -8.29
CA VAL A 13 -9.37 5.22 -6.98
C VAL A 13 -8.53 6.48 -6.79
N ASN A 14 -8.82 7.21 -5.71
CA ASN A 14 -8.05 8.36 -5.27
C ASN A 14 -7.23 7.95 -4.05
N LEU A 15 -5.90 8.04 -4.13
CA LEU A 15 -5.00 7.74 -3.02
C LEU A 15 -4.24 9.00 -2.60
N LEU A 16 -4.40 9.34 -1.33
CA LEU A 16 -3.52 10.23 -0.59
C LEU A 16 -2.45 9.39 0.14
N PRO A 17 -1.42 10.00 0.75
CA PRO A 17 -0.35 9.26 1.41
C PRO A 17 -0.82 8.29 2.52
N ASP A 18 -1.91 8.63 3.21
CA ASP A 18 -2.43 7.93 4.38
C ASP A 18 -3.86 7.40 4.21
N THR A 19 -4.58 7.87 3.20
CA THR A 19 -6.00 7.59 2.99
C THR A 19 -6.28 7.27 1.52
N GLY A 20 -7.34 6.51 1.28
CA GLY A 20 -7.75 6.14 -0.07
C GLY A 20 -9.27 6.08 -0.18
N VAL A 21 -9.79 6.49 -1.33
CA VAL A 21 -11.23 6.48 -1.61
C VAL A 21 -11.47 5.89 -3.00
N PHE A 22 -12.33 4.87 -3.05
CA PHE A 22 -12.83 4.28 -4.28
C PHE A 22 -14.18 4.88 -4.65
N TYR A 23 -14.32 5.36 -5.88
CA TYR A 23 -15.54 5.90 -6.44
C TYR A 23 -16.06 4.94 -7.52
N PRO A 24 -17.08 4.13 -7.24
CA PRO A 24 -17.65 3.21 -8.22
C PRO A 24 -18.45 3.95 -9.29
N GLU A 25 -18.57 3.35 -10.47
CA GLU A 25 -19.54 3.79 -11.48
C GLU A 25 -20.99 3.63 -10.98
N LYS A 26 -21.90 4.48 -11.47
CA LYS A 26 -23.29 4.57 -10.96
C LYS A 26 -24.05 3.24 -10.95
N GLU A 27 -23.83 2.39 -11.94
CA GLU A 27 -24.48 1.08 -12.04
C GLU A 27 -23.99 0.11 -10.96
N ARG A 28 -22.69 0.13 -10.68
CA ARG A 28 -22.05 -0.70 -9.65
C ARG A 28 -22.26 -0.18 -8.24
N ALA A 29 -22.46 1.13 -8.08
CA ALA A 29 -22.85 1.72 -6.81
C ALA A 29 -24.17 1.09 -6.30
N LYS A 30 -25.11 0.78 -7.19
CA LYS A 30 -26.38 0.10 -6.85
C LYS A 30 -26.16 -1.36 -6.41
N GLU A 31 -25.27 -2.10 -7.10
CA GLU A 31 -24.93 -3.50 -6.79
C GLU A 31 -24.21 -3.67 -5.44
N LEU A 32 -23.38 -2.69 -5.04
CA LEU A 32 -22.64 -2.68 -3.77
C LEU A 32 -23.53 -2.46 -2.53
N GLY A 33 -24.86 -2.49 -2.69
CA GLY A 33 -25.79 -2.39 -1.57
C GLY A 33 -26.18 -0.96 -1.22
N ILE A 34 -26.49 -0.13 -2.22
CA ILE A 34 -27.48 0.95 -2.01
C ILE A 34 -28.86 0.27 -2.07
N VAL A 35 -29.12 -0.62 -1.10
CA VAL A 35 -30.42 -1.27 -0.93
C VAL A 35 -30.81 -1.10 0.52
N ASP A 36 -32.01 -0.56 0.64
CA ASP A 36 -32.82 -0.31 1.82
C ASP A 36 -32.79 -1.46 2.84
N GLY A 37 -33.03 -1.10 4.10
CA GLY A 37 -32.63 -1.84 5.29
C GLY A 37 -33.01 -3.32 5.33
N VAL A 38 -31.99 -4.19 5.41
CA VAL A 38 -32.03 -5.39 6.24
C VAL A 38 -30.63 -5.80 6.69
N THR A 39 -30.59 -6.28 7.92
CA THR A 39 -29.47 -6.55 8.83
C THR A 39 -28.39 -7.49 8.28
N GLY A 40 -27.12 -7.07 8.34
CA GLY A 40 -26.00 -8.01 8.51
C GLY A 40 -24.70 -7.77 7.75
N ALA A 41 -24.65 -6.89 6.75
CA ALA A 41 -23.40 -6.55 6.05
C ALA A 41 -22.86 -5.21 6.53
N THR A 42 -21.57 -5.15 6.88
CA THR A 42 -20.85 -3.93 7.31
C THR A 42 -21.26 -2.76 6.43
N LYS A 43 -21.95 -1.76 7.02
CA LYS A 43 -22.35 -0.54 6.32
C LYS A 43 -21.10 0.07 5.69
N LEU A 44 -20.93 -0.07 4.39
CA LEU A 44 -19.92 0.66 3.65
C LEU A 44 -20.19 2.13 3.91
N VAL A 45 -19.29 2.81 4.63
CA VAL A 45 -19.44 4.23 4.96
C VAL A 45 -19.19 5.01 3.68
N ILE A 46 -20.24 5.22 2.89
CA ILE A 46 -20.19 6.06 1.70
C ILE A 46 -20.08 7.50 2.20
N ASN A 47 -19.01 8.21 1.81
CA ASN A 47 -18.87 9.63 2.10
C ASN A 47 -19.93 10.43 1.32
N LYS A 48 -20.14 11.71 1.66
CA LYS A 48 -21.17 12.55 1.03
C LYS A 48 -21.05 12.65 -0.50
N ASP A 49 -19.88 12.32 -1.05
CA ASP A 49 -19.56 12.40 -2.47
C ASP A 49 -19.66 11.03 -3.19
N GLY A 50 -20.20 10.00 -2.55
CA GLY A 50 -20.37 8.67 -3.15
C GLY A 50 -19.11 7.80 -3.14
N GLY A 51 -18.06 8.23 -2.44
CA GLY A 51 -16.81 7.49 -2.31
C GLY A 51 -16.81 6.51 -1.13
N ILE A 52 -16.17 5.37 -1.33
CA ILE A 52 -16.00 4.30 -0.35
C ILE A 52 -14.55 4.35 0.14
N PRO A 53 -14.28 4.63 1.42
CA PRO A 53 -12.94 4.54 1.99
C PRO A 53 -12.34 3.15 1.77
N ILE A 54 -11.07 3.11 1.39
CA ILE A 54 -10.32 1.86 1.19
C ILE A 54 -9.83 1.30 2.54
N LEU A 55 -9.65 2.19 3.51
CA LEU A 55 -9.21 1.88 4.86
C LEU A 55 -10.24 2.44 5.85
N ASP A 56 -10.41 1.75 6.97
CA ASP A 56 -11.31 2.19 8.05
C ASP A 56 -10.78 3.43 8.77
N GLU A 57 -9.44 3.57 8.84
CA GLU A 57 -8.74 4.71 9.41
C GLU A 57 -7.50 5.08 8.58
N PRO A 58 -7.04 6.34 8.63
CA PRO A 58 -5.78 6.74 7.99
C PRO A 58 -4.62 5.88 8.48
N THR A 59 -3.70 5.54 7.58
CA THR A 59 -2.46 4.87 7.98
C THR A 59 -1.62 5.80 8.86
N LYS A 60 -0.80 5.18 9.71
CA LYS A 60 0.20 5.88 10.51
C LYS A 60 1.48 6.06 9.70
N ASP A 61 2.39 6.86 10.24
CA ASP A 61 3.74 6.99 9.68
C ASP A 61 4.44 5.63 9.58
N GLY A 62 5.28 5.43 8.55
CA GLY A 62 6.01 4.19 8.35
C GLY A 62 6.88 3.79 9.55
N THR A 63 7.41 4.78 10.28
CA THR A 63 8.21 4.56 11.50
C THR A 63 7.38 3.91 12.60
N PHE A 64 6.09 4.26 12.73
CA PHE A 64 5.19 3.63 13.70
C PHE A 64 5.12 2.12 13.45
N TYR A 65 4.87 1.72 12.20
CA TYR A 65 4.74 0.30 11.84
C TYR A 65 6.08 -0.44 11.95
N ALA A 66 7.21 0.21 11.64
CA ALA A 66 8.54 -0.40 11.81
C ALA A 66 8.84 -0.70 13.29
N LEU A 67 8.49 0.21 14.20
CA LEU A 67 8.67 0.00 15.64
C LEU A 67 7.70 -1.05 16.19
N GLU A 68 6.46 -1.08 15.70
CA GLU A 68 5.49 -2.12 16.06
C GLU A 68 5.95 -3.51 15.60
N ASP A 69 6.44 -3.63 14.37
CA ASP A 69 7.01 -4.87 13.82
C ASP A 69 8.22 -5.32 14.63
N PHE A 70 9.11 -4.40 15.00
CA PHE A 70 10.25 -4.69 15.86
C PHE A 70 9.84 -5.17 17.25
N TYR A 71 8.84 -4.55 17.87
CA TYR A 71 8.29 -4.99 19.15
C TYR A 71 7.69 -6.40 19.07
N LYS A 72 6.91 -6.69 18.02
CA LYS A 72 6.35 -8.03 17.77
C LYS A 72 7.44 -9.06 17.55
N ALA A 73 8.52 -8.71 16.85
CA ALA A 73 9.63 -9.62 16.63
C ALA A 73 10.29 -10.05 17.95
N ILE A 74 10.47 -9.11 18.89
CA ILE A 74 11.03 -9.40 20.21
C ILE A 74 10.07 -10.25 21.05
N THR A 75 8.79 -9.88 21.07
CA THR A 75 7.82 -10.49 22.01
C THR A 75 7.27 -11.83 21.52
N GLU A 76 7.17 -12.02 20.20
CA GLU A 76 6.61 -13.23 19.58
C GLU A 76 7.69 -14.14 18.96
N GLY A 77 8.95 -13.70 18.92
CA GLY A 77 10.06 -14.47 18.31
C GLY A 77 9.95 -14.60 16.78
N LYS A 78 9.17 -13.75 16.13
CA LYS A 78 8.99 -13.75 14.67
C LYS A 78 10.03 -12.86 14.00
N PRO A 79 10.51 -13.19 12.79
CA PRO A 79 11.38 -12.30 12.05
C PRO A 79 10.62 -11.04 11.62
N THR A 80 11.29 -9.89 11.65
CA THR A 80 10.75 -8.62 11.11
C THR A 80 10.59 -8.71 9.59
N ALA A 81 9.63 -7.96 9.06
CA ALA A 81 9.38 -7.86 7.64
C ALA A 81 10.58 -7.22 6.90
N SER A 82 11.19 -6.19 7.51
CA SER A 82 12.46 -5.63 7.08
C SER A 82 13.57 -6.09 8.03
N ASN A 83 14.47 -6.93 7.54
CA ASN A 83 15.57 -7.52 8.30
C ASN A 83 16.89 -7.38 7.55
N ILE A 84 17.95 -7.99 8.09
CA ILE A 84 19.31 -7.92 7.53
C ILE A 84 19.31 -8.38 6.07
N LYS A 85 18.63 -9.47 5.73
CA LYS A 85 18.61 -9.99 4.35
C LYS A 85 17.99 -8.98 3.38
N THR A 86 16.82 -8.45 3.71
CA THR A 86 16.15 -7.44 2.86
C THR A 86 16.95 -6.14 2.80
N GLY A 87 17.60 -5.73 3.90
CA GLY A 87 18.47 -4.56 3.95
C GLY A 87 19.73 -4.70 3.09
N THR A 88 20.36 -5.88 3.11
CA THR A 88 21.49 -6.21 2.23
C THR A 88 21.08 -6.14 0.76
N GLN A 89 19.95 -6.76 0.40
CA GLN A 89 19.45 -6.72 -0.98
C GLN A 89 19.12 -5.29 -1.44
N ALA A 90 18.48 -4.48 -0.59
CA ALA A 90 18.21 -3.07 -0.87
C ALA A 90 19.52 -2.28 -1.08
N SER A 91 20.52 -2.50 -0.24
CA SER A 91 21.83 -1.83 -0.35
C SER A 91 22.58 -2.20 -1.62
N ILE A 92 22.57 -3.50 -1.99
CA ILE A 92 23.15 -3.98 -3.25
C ILE A 92 22.43 -3.34 -4.44
N CYS A 93 21.10 -3.27 -4.41
CA CYS A 93 20.32 -2.62 -5.46
C CYS A 93 20.72 -1.14 -5.64
N VAL A 94 20.84 -0.38 -4.54
CA VAL A 94 21.31 1.01 -4.59
C VAL A 94 22.72 1.11 -5.18
N ALA A 95 23.66 0.26 -4.74
CA ALA A 95 25.02 0.24 -5.26
C ALA A 95 25.05 -0.08 -6.76
N MET A 96 24.25 -1.04 -7.22
CA MET A 96 24.12 -1.38 -8.64
C MET A 96 23.52 -0.25 -9.46
N CYS A 97 22.48 0.43 -8.96
CA CYS A 97 21.90 1.59 -9.64
C CYS A 97 22.92 2.71 -9.79
N ASN A 98 23.69 3.00 -8.73
CA ASN A 98 24.75 4.00 -8.78
C ASN A 98 25.81 3.61 -9.82
N GLU A 99 26.31 2.37 -9.78
CA GLU A 99 27.30 1.88 -10.74
C GLU A 99 26.79 1.93 -12.19
N ALA A 100 25.51 1.61 -12.43
CA ALA A 100 24.92 1.71 -13.75
C ALA A 100 24.89 3.15 -14.27
N ILE A 101 24.56 4.11 -13.40
CA ILE A 101 24.53 5.54 -13.73
C ILE A 101 25.94 6.04 -14.05
N TYR A 102 26.94 5.69 -13.23
CA TYR A 102 28.32 6.16 -13.41
C TYR A 102 29.00 5.53 -14.63
N SER A 103 28.83 4.22 -14.83
CA SER A 103 29.51 3.50 -15.90
C SER A 103 28.78 3.57 -17.25
N GLY A 104 27.49 3.92 -17.25
CA GLY A 104 26.61 3.84 -18.43
C GLY A 104 26.27 2.40 -18.85
N ASN A 105 26.67 1.40 -18.06
CA ASN A 105 26.45 -0.01 -18.37
C ASN A 105 25.31 -0.59 -17.53
N LYS A 106 24.62 -1.60 -18.07
CA LYS A 106 23.65 -2.37 -17.28
C LYS A 106 24.38 -3.18 -16.20
N GLN A 107 23.84 -3.17 -14.97
CA GLN A 107 24.28 -4.04 -13.88
C GLN A 107 23.35 -5.26 -13.79
N LEU A 108 23.92 -6.44 -13.59
CA LEU A 108 23.17 -7.70 -13.48
C LEU A 108 23.26 -8.25 -12.06
N TRP A 109 22.16 -8.81 -11.57
CA TRP A 109 22.13 -9.45 -10.26
C TRP A 109 23.00 -10.71 -10.28
N LYS A 110 23.94 -10.82 -9.34
CA LYS A 110 24.88 -11.93 -9.25
C LYS A 110 24.42 -12.98 -8.25
N GLN A 111 24.92 -14.21 -8.41
CA GLN A 111 24.64 -15.29 -7.46
C GLN A 111 25.19 -15.03 -6.06
N GLU A 112 26.33 -14.34 -5.95
CA GLU A 112 26.94 -13.95 -4.67
C GLU A 112 26.10 -12.94 -3.85
N TYR A 113 25.00 -12.40 -4.40
CA TYR A 113 24.11 -11.45 -3.73
C TYR A 113 22.91 -12.13 -3.03
N PHE A 114 22.83 -13.47 -3.04
CA PHE A 114 21.82 -14.27 -2.34
C PHE A 114 22.36 -14.81 -1.02
#